data_AF-A0A1C5MYV0-F1
#
_entry.id   AF-A0A1C5MYV0-F1
#
_cell.length_a   1.000
_cell.length_b   1.000
_cell.length_c   1.000
_cell.angle_alpha   90.00
_cell.angle_beta   90.00
_cell.angle_gamma   90.00
#
_symmetry.space_group_name_H-M   'P 1'
#
loop_
_entity.id
_entity.type
_entity.pdbx_description
1 polymer ?
#
loop_
_entity_poly.entity_id
_entity_poly.type
_entity_poly.pdbx_seq_one_letter_code
_entity_poly.pdbx_strand_id
1 'polypeptide(L)'
;MANLINFVTLLNGKFDNKDQFEKISKTNPQYPYAKHINTICNSKIANLPNGFEGIFMIEESYYSVQGTTRSSSHLFLFMEESNSIKLISYEIPEGYDKKNFTYKMFKGADYDQLKCSAKFTPAFFRKSGDTWEGGSVSMFSPVLKFSLHEKFTENQLEVSESMEVNGKRTFGYDEPIIYKRIK
;
A
#
# COMPACT_ATOMS: atom_id res chain seq x y z
N MET A 1 13.14 5.32 -15.70
CA MET A 1 11.67 5.22 -15.77
C MET A 1 11.12 3.83 -16.10
N ALA A 2 11.73 3.01 -16.96
CA ALA A 2 11.14 1.71 -17.35
C ALA A 2 10.85 0.78 -16.15
N ASN A 3 11.70 0.80 -15.13
CA ASN A 3 11.51 0.04 -13.90
C ASN A 3 10.33 0.56 -13.08
N LEU A 4 10.21 1.89 -12.92
CA LEU A 4 9.07 2.49 -12.21
C LEU A 4 7.75 2.17 -12.90
N ILE A 5 7.68 2.32 -14.23
CA ILE A 5 6.48 1.98 -15.02
C ILE A 5 6.13 0.51 -14.86
N ASN A 6 7.11 -0.40 -14.96
CA ASN A 6 6.91 -1.83 -14.75
C ASN A 6 6.37 -2.10 -13.34
N PHE A 7 7.01 -1.54 -12.31
CA PHE A 7 6.62 -1.70 -10.91
C PHE A 7 5.18 -1.26 -10.67
N VAL A 8 4.81 -0.03 -11.05
CA VAL A 8 3.44 0.47 -10.79
C VAL A 8 2.40 -0.26 -11.64
N THR A 9 2.76 -0.79 -12.81
CA THR A 9 1.85 -1.61 -13.62
C THR A 9 1.52 -2.91 -12.90
N LEU A 10 2.50 -3.53 -12.24
CA LEU A 10 2.30 -4.71 -11.41
C LEU A 10 1.42 -4.42 -10.19
N LEU A 11 1.48 -3.21 -9.64
CA LEU A 11 0.64 -2.81 -8.49
C LEU A 11 -0.74 -2.32 -8.89
N ASN A 12 -0.92 -1.72 -10.07
CA ASN A 12 -2.18 -1.11 -10.45
C ASN A 12 -3.22 -2.19 -10.78
N GLY A 13 -4.37 -2.16 -10.10
CA GLY A 13 -5.44 -3.15 -10.27
C GLY A 13 -6.14 -3.53 -8.97
N LYS A 14 -6.89 -4.63 -9.01
CA LYS A 14 -7.61 -5.19 -7.87
C LYS A 14 -7.01 -6.52 -7.49
N PHE A 15 -6.87 -6.75 -6.19
CA PHE A 15 -6.27 -7.97 -5.65
C PHE A 15 -7.06 -8.45 -4.44
N ASP A 16 -7.12 -9.76 -4.24
CA ASP A 16 -7.62 -10.34 -2.99
C ASP A 16 -6.85 -11.60 -2.59
N ASN A 17 -7.03 -12.02 -1.34
CA ASN A 17 -6.43 -13.23 -0.81
C ASN A 17 -7.40 -14.43 -0.80
N LYS A 18 -8.39 -14.48 -1.71
CA LYS A 18 -9.50 -15.45 -1.63
C LYS A 18 -9.01 -16.90 -1.50
N ASP A 19 -8.08 -17.30 -2.35
CA ASP A 19 -7.52 -18.67 -2.36
C ASP A 19 -6.82 -19.04 -1.05
N GLN A 20 -6.16 -18.06 -0.41
CA GLN A 20 -5.49 -18.24 0.87
C GLN A 20 -6.53 -18.28 2.02
N PHE A 21 -7.49 -17.36 1.98
CA PHE A 21 -8.56 -17.26 2.96
C PHE A 21 -9.42 -18.53 3.02
N GLU A 22 -9.82 -19.11 1.88
CA GLU A 22 -10.64 -20.34 1.84
C GLU A 22 -9.94 -21.55 2.48
N LYS A 23 -8.61 -21.57 2.48
CA LYS A 23 -7.80 -22.60 3.12
C LYS A 23 -7.66 -22.38 4.63
N ILE A 24 -7.34 -21.14 5.03
CA ILE A 24 -7.00 -20.82 6.43
C ILE A 24 -8.24 -20.58 7.29
N SER A 25 -9.30 -19.96 6.76
CA SER A 25 -10.51 -19.59 7.53
C SER A 25 -11.21 -20.78 8.20
N LYS A 26 -11.03 -21.99 7.67
CA LYS A 26 -11.58 -23.24 8.24
C LYS A 26 -10.96 -23.60 9.59
N THR A 27 -9.69 -23.27 9.80
CA THR A 27 -8.93 -23.57 11.03
C THR A 27 -8.64 -22.32 11.87
N ASN A 28 -8.71 -21.14 11.25
CA ASN A 28 -8.55 -19.85 11.92
C ASN A 28 -9.66 -18.88 11.45
N PRO A 29 -10.83 -18.85 12.12
CA PRO A 29 -11.94 -17.95 11.80
C PRO A 29 -11.62 -16.46 11.93
N GLN A 30 -10.48 -16.10 12.56
CA GLN A 30 -10.00 -14.73 12.70
C GLN A 30 -9.10 -14.29 11.55
N TYR A 31 -8.76 -15.20 10.62
CA TYR A 31 -8.00 -14.85 9.43
C TYR A 31 -8.84 -13.94 8.51
N PRO A 32 -8.30 -12.82 8.01
CA PRO A 32 -9.07 -11.87 7.23
C PRO A 32 -9.23 -12.33 5.78
N TYR A 33 -10.41 -12.07 5.22
CA TYR A 33 -10.51 -11.90 3.78
C TYR A 33 -10.11 -10.45 3.46
N ALA A 34 -9.04 -10.28 2.70
CA ALA A 34 -8.40 -9.01 2.44
C ALA A 34 -8.44 -8.66 0.95
N LYS A 35 -8.59 -7.37 0.64
CA LYS A 35 -8.56 -6.84 -0.72
C LYS A 35 -7.72 -5.57 -0.80
N HIS A 36 -6.99 -5.41 -1.89
CA HIS A 36 -6.38 -4.15 -2.29
C HIS A 36 -6.96 -3.67 -3.63
N ILE A 37 -7.20 -2.37 -3.73
CA ILE A 37 -7.54 -1.68 -4.98
C ILE A 37 -6.57 -0.53 -5.15
N ASN A 38 -5.73 -0.64 -6.18
CA ASN A 38 -4.64 0.26 -6.45
C ASN A 38 -4.92 0.98 -7.76
N THR A 39 -5.01 2.31 -7.70
CA THR A 39 -5.35 3.13 -8.86
C THR A 39 -4.38 4.29 -9.02
N ILE A 40 -3.68 4.34 -10.14
CA ILE A 40 -2.84 5.49 -10.53
C ILE A 40 -3.71 6.74 -10.62
N CYS A 41 -3.23 7.86 -10.07
CA CYS A 41 -4.02 9.08 -9.94
C CYS A 41 -3.32 10.38 -10.36
N ASN A 42 -2.16 10.32 -11.04
CA ASN A 42 -1.45 11.51 -11.55
C ASN A 42 -2.35 12.46 -12.36
N SER A 43 -3.30 11.94 -13.14
CA SER A 43 -4.24 12.76 -13.92
C SER A 43 -5.19 13.62 -13.08
N LYS A 44 -5.27 13.36 -11.77
CA LYS A 44 -6.04 14.13 -10.79
C LYS A 44 -5.16 15.04 -9.92
N ILE A 45 -3.85 15.09 -10.16
CA ILE A 45 -2.93 15.97 -9.45
C ILE A 45 -2.61 17.17 -10.34
N ALA A 46 -3.07 18.35 -9.94
CA ALA A 46 -2.78 19.61 -10.62
C ALA A 46 -1.38 20.12 -10.24
N ASN A 47 -0.84 21.01 -11.08
CA ASN A 47 0.42 21.73 -10.83
C ASN A 47 1.63 20.83 -10.55
N LEU A 48 1.67 19.64 -11.16
CA LEU A 48 2.86 18.81 -11.14
C LEU A 48 4.06 19.57 -11.74
N PRO A 49 5.25 19.52 -11.13
CA PRO A 49 6.45 20.15 -11.68
C PRO A 49 6.75 19.69 -13.11
N ASN A 50 7.33 20.57 -13.91
CA ASN A 50 7.82 20.20 -15.24
C ASN A 50 8.85 19.07 -15.13
N GLY A 51 8.64 17.99 -15.89
CA GLY A 51 9.51 16.81 -15.83
C GLY A 51 9.30 15.96 -14.58
N PHE A 52 8.17 16.06 -13.88
CA PHE A 52 7.84 15.17 -12.76
C PHE A 52 7.78 13.71 -13.20
N GLU A 53 8.69 12.89 -12.67
CA GLU A 53 8.82 11.47 -13.05
C GLU A 53 8.14 10.50 -12.07
N GLY A 54 7.52 11.04 -11.01
CA GLY A 54 6.85 10.24 -9.98
C GLY A 54 5.45 9.77 -10.37
N ILE A 55 5.01 8.66 -9.78
CA ILE A 55 3.67 8.10 -10.00
C ILE A 55 2.89 8.07 -8.70
N PHE A 56 1.81 8.84 -8.64
CA PHE A 56 0.87 8.83 -7.53
C PHE A 56 -0.14 7.71 -7.70
N MET A 57 -0.44 7.03 -6.60
CA MET A 57 -1.40 5.94 -6.53
C MET A 57 -2.26 6.07 -5.27
N ILE A 58 -3.56 5.85 -5.43
CA ILE A 58 -4.44 5.62 -4.28
C ILE A 58 -4.54 4.11 -4.09
N GLU A 59 -4.16 3.66 -2.90
CA GLU A 59 -4.39 2.30 -2.43
C GLU A 59 -5.59 2.31 -1.49
N GLU A 60 -6.54 1.40 -1.73
CA GLU A 60 -7.65 1.11 -0.85
C GLU A 60 -7.54 -0.32 -0.35
N SER A 61 -7.56 -0.50 0.98
CA SER A 61 -7.33 -1.79 1.63
C SER A 61 -8.56 -2.15 2.47
N TYR A 62 -9.09 -3.36 2.27
CA TYR A 62 -10.32 -3.82 2.93
C TYR A 62 -10.07 -5.17 3.62
N TYR A 63 -10.25 -5.21 4.93
CA TYR A 63 -10.06 -6.41 5.75
C TYR A 63 -11.39 -6.82 6.38
N SER A 64 -11.87 -8.01 6.04
CA SER A 64 -13.12 -8.55 6.54
C SER A 64 -12.86 -9.74 7.46
N VAL A 65 -13.31 -9.62 8.71
CA VAL A 65 -13.22 -10.67 9.73
C VAL A 65 -14.60 -10.87 10.32
N GLN A 66 -15.13 -12.10 10.26
CA GLN A 66 -16.45 -12.46 10.81
C GLN A 66 -17.59 -11.49 10.45
N GLY A 67 -17.64 -11.04 9.19
CA GLY A 67 -18.68 -10.13 8.69
C GLY A 67 -18.46 -8.64 9.02
N THR A 68 -17.43 -8.29 9.79
CA THR A 68 -17.02 -6.90 10.00
C THR A 68 -15.90 -6.53 9.04
N THR A 69 -16.10 -5.47 8.26
CA THR A 69 -15.07 -4.95 7.34
C THR A 69 -14.47 -3.66 7.88
N ARG A 70 -13.13 -3.59 7.89
CA ARG A 70 -12.36 -2.36 8.09
C ARG A 70 -11.74 -1.95 6.78
N SER A 71 -11.87 -0.67 6.44
CA SER A 71 -11.21 -0.07 5.28
C SER A 71 -10.17 0.94 5.71
N SER A 72 -9.13 1.05 4.91
CA SER A 72 -8.14 2.14 5.00
C SER A 72 -7.75 2.55 3.59
N SER A 73 -7.27 3.78 3.43
CA SER A 73 -6.80 4.24 2.14
C SER A 73 -5.62 5.17 2.30
N HIS A 74 -4.71 5.09 1.35
CA HIS A 74 -3.44 5.81 1.36
C HIS A 74 -3.21 6.48 0.00
N LEU A 75 -2.56 7.65 0.03
CA LEU A 75 -2.00 8.29 -1.15
C LEU A 75 -0.50 8.04 -1.14
N PHE A 76 -0.02 7.25 -2.10
CA PHE A 76 1.39 6.94 -2.24
C PHE A 76 1.99 7.63 -3.47
N LEU A 77 3.26 8.00 -3.36
CA LEU A 77 4.11 8.40 -4.46
C LEU A 77 5.22 7.37 -4.65
N PHE A 78 5.33 6.86 -5.86
CA PHE A 78 6.43 6.00 -6.29
C PHE A 78 7.41 6.79 -7.15
N MET A 79 8.70 6.70 -6.83
CA MET A 79 9.78 7.30 -7.62
C MET A 79 10.92 6.33 -7.79
N GLU A 80 11.65 6.44 -8.90
CA GLU A 80 12.91 5.71 -9.09
C GLU A 80 14.03 6.46 -8.34
N GLU A 81 14.72 5.78 -7.43
CA GLU A 81 15.87 6.32 -6.68
C GLU A 81 17.04 5.36 -6.81
N SER A 82 18.04 5.76 -7.60
CA SER A 82 19.21 4.95 -7.96
C SER A 82 18.82 3.59 -8.57
N ASN A 83 18.91 2.50 -7.80
CA ASN A 83 18.60 1.13 -8.21
C ASN A 83 17.39 0.56 -7.44
N SER A 84 16.51 1.43 -6.98
CA SER A 84 15.33 1.08 -6.19
C SER A 84 14.12 1.90 -6.58
N ILE A 85 12.93 1.38 -6.27
CA ILE A 85 11.70 2.16 -6.27
C ILE A 85 11.43 2.60 -4.82
N LYS A 86 11.31 3.90 -4.63
CA LYS A 86 10.98 4.52 -3.36
C LYS A 86 9.48 4.76 -3.29
N LEU A 87 8.84 4.28 -2.24
CA LEU A 87 7.46 4.57 -1.88
C LEU A 87 7.45 5.61 -0.76
N ILE A 88 6.79 6.74 -1.02
CA ILE A 88 6.56 7.80 -0.05
C ILE A 88 5.05 7.87 0.24
N SER A 89 4.69 7.89 1.51
CA SER A 89 3.30 8.11 1.93
C SER A 89 3.01 9.60 2.06
N TYR A 90 1.87 10.00 1.52
CA TYR A 90 1.31 11.33 1.68
C TYR A 90 0.09 11.28 2.59
N GLU A 91 -0.13 12.37 3.32
CA GLU A 91 -1.40 12.59 3.99
C GLU A 91 -2.53 12.67 2.96
N ILE A 92 -3.68 12.11 3.31
CA ILE A 92 -4.90 12.33 2.53
C ILE A 92 -5.14 13.84 2.41
N PRO A 93 -5.37 14.39 1.19
CA PRO A 93 -5.47 15.83 0.99
C PRO A 93 -6.55 16.48 1.87
N GLU A 94 -6.32 17.74 2.23
CA GLU A 94 -7.28 18.49 3.05
C GLU A 94 -8.64 18.59 2.36
N GLY A 95 -9.72 18.56 3.17
CA GLY A 95 -11.09 18.57 2.67
C GLY A 95 -11.69 17.19 2.35
N TYR A 96 -10.91 16.11 2.37
CA TYR A 96 -11.42 14.75 2.23
C TYR A 96 -11.64 14.05 3.57
N ASP A 97 -12.68 13.21 3.64
CA ASP A 97 -12.90 12.31 4.78
C ASP A 97 -11.88 11.16 4.75
N LYS A 98 -10.90 11.22 5.65
CA LYS A 98 -9.84 10.20 5.76
C LYS A 98 -10.38 8.78 5.99
N LYS A 99 -11.54 8.62 6.62
CA LYS A 99 -12.10 7.29 6.95
C LYS A 99 -12.75 6.61 5.74
N ASN A 100 -13.30 7.40 4.83
CA ASN A 100 -14.05 6.93 3.68
C ASN A 100 -13.39 7.31 2.34
N PHE A 101 -12.13 7.75 2.37
CA PHE A 101 -11.41 8.17 1.17
C PHE A 101 -11.26 7.01 0.20
N THR A 102 -11.55 7.24 -1.08
CA THR A 102 -11.41 6.25 -2.16
C THR A 102 -11.01 6.98 -3.44
N TYR A 103 -10.47 6.26 -4.43
CA TYR A 103 -10.17 6.87 -5.73
C TYR A 103 -11.42 7.45 -6.41
N LYS A 104 -12.59 6.85 -6.19
CA LYS A 104 -13.88 7.33 -6.72
C LYS A 104 -14.28 8.69 -6.11
N MET A 105 -14.02 8.87 -4.82
CA MET A 105 -14.27 10.13 -4.12
C MET A 105 -13.23 11.19 -4.44
N PHE A 106 -11.99 10.79 -4.75
CA PHE A 106 -10.92 11.71 -5.09
C PHE A 106 -11.24 12.52 -6.36
N LYS A 107 -11.48 13.82 -6.19
CA LYS A 107 -11.75 14.77 -7.29
C LYS A 107 -10.49 15.43 -7.81
N GLY A 108 -9.43 15.38 -7.02
CA GLY A 108 -8.11 15.91 -7.33
C GLY A 108 -7.50 16.64 -6.15
N ALA A 109 -6.22 16.97 -6.31
CA ALA A 109 -5.46 17.78 -5.37
C ALA A 109 -4.46 18.63 -6.15
N ASP A 110 -4.07 19.75 -5.56
CA ASP A 110 -2.94 20.54 -6.01
C ASP A 110 -1.65 19.93 -5.43
N TYR A 111 -0.65 19.68 -6.27
CA TYR A 111 0.64 19.14 -5.84
C TYR A 111 1.27 19.96 -4.72
N ASP A 112 1.17 21.29 -4.78
CA ASP A 112 1.79 22.19 -3.80
C ASP A 112 1.11 22.12 -2.42
N GLN A 113 -0.09 21.53 -2.34
CA GLN A 113 -0.83 21.33 -1.10
C GLN A 113 -0.64 19.92 -0.51
N LEU A 114 0.01 19.01 -1.26
CA LEU A 114 0.27 17.65 -0.78
C LEU A 114 1.35 17.66 0.30
N LYS A 115 1.09 16.92 1.38
CA LYS A 115 1.99 16.82 2.53
C LYS A 115 2.49 15.39 2.67
N CYS A 116 3.80 15.20 2.65
CA CYS A 116 4.39 13.91 3.00
C CYS A 116 4.00 13.53 4.44
N SER A 117 3.68 12.26 4.66
CA SER A 117 3.38 11.79 6.01
C SER A 117 4.65 11.76 6.86
N ALA A 118 4.65 12.47 7.98
CA ALA A 118 5.78 12.50 8.91
C ALA A 118 5.95 11.18 9.68
N LYS A 119 4.92 10.32 9.69
CA LYS A 119 4.91 9.08 10.47
C LYS A 119 5.48 7.89 9.70
N PHE A 120 5.45 7.94 8.37
CA PHE A 120 5.85 6.83 7.53
C PHE A 120 7.27 7.02 7.01
N THR A 121 8.17 6.13 7.38
CA THR A 121 9.49 6.02 6.78
C THR A 121 9.34 5.49 5.35
N PRO A 122 9.90 6.15 4.32
CA PRO A 122 9.82 5.65 2.96
C PRO A 122 10.27 4.20 2.82
N ALA A 123 9.53 3.43 2.02
CA ALA A 123 9.87 2.05 1.71
C ALA A 123 10.70 1.98 0.43
N PHE A 124 11.61 1.01 0.35
CA PHE A 124 12.51 0.83 -0.78
C PHE A 124 12.38 -0.57 -1.36
N PHE A 125 12.06 -0.65 -2.64
CA PHE A 125 11.89 -1.89 -3.38
C PHE A 125 13.03 -2.09 -4.37
N ARG A 126 13.60 -3.29 -4.38
CA ARG A 126 14.66 -3.68 -5.32
C ARG A 126 14.19 -4.85 -6.16
N LYS A 127 14.61 -4.87 -7.42
CA LYS A 127 14.32 -5.95 -8.34
C LYS A 127 15.39 -7.03 -8.25
N SER A 128 14.98 -8.28 -8.15
CA SER A 128 15.82 -9.47 -8.26
C SER A 128 15.12 -10.48 -9.17
N GLY A 129 15.65 -10.68 -10.39
CA GLY A 129 14.96 -11.42 -11.44
C GLY A 129 13.60 -10.79 -11.77
N ASP A 130 12.53 -11.58 -11.69
CA ASP A 130 11.15 -11.15 -11.93
C ASP A 130 10.41 -10.69 -10.66
N THR A 131 11.13 -10.63 -9.54
CA THR A 131 10.56 -10.27 -8.24
C THR A 131 10.99 -8.87 -7.84
N TRP A 132 10.04 -8.09 -7.32
CA TRP A 132 10.32 -6.90 -6.53
C TRP A 132 10.15 -7.20 -5.05
N GLU A 133 11.09 -6.75 -4.22
CA GLU A 133 11.02 -6.97 -2.77
C GLU A 133 11.51 -5.73 -2.03
N GLY A 134 10.84 -5.40 -0.92
CA GLY A 134 11.15 -4.20 -0.16
C GLY A 134 10.23 -4.00 1.02
N GLY A 135 10.43 -2.89 1.72
CA GLY A 135 9.68 -2.61 2.93
C GLY A 135 10.17 -1.39 3.68
N SER A 136 9.58 -1.15 4.84
CA SER A 136 9.97 -0.08 5.76
C SER A 136 9.67 -0.45 7.21
N VAL A 137 10.36 0.23 8.13
CA VAL A 137 10.00 0.27 9.55
C VAL A 137 9.75 1.72 9.92
N SER A 138 8.58 1.98 10.47
CA SER A 138 8.08 3.32 10.80
C SER A 138 7.74 3.41 12.28
N MET A 139 8.12 4.51 12.93
CA MET A 139 7.75 4.80 14.32
C MET A 139 6.65 5.87 14.33
N PHE A 140 5.40 5.46 14.57
CA PHE A 140 4.25 6.37 14.61
C PHE A 140 4.17 7.14 15.95
N SER A 141 4.82 6.61 16.98
CA SER A 141 5.11 7.25 18.26
C SER A 141 6.36 6.58 18.86
N PRO A 142 6.91 7.06 19.99
CA PRO A 142 8.03 6.39 20.65
C PRO A 142 7.79 4.93 21.01
N VAL A 143 6.53 4.51 21.10
CA VAL A 143 6.13 3.16 21.54
C VAL A 143 5.37 2.37 20.47
N LEU A 144 4.94 3.00 19.38
CA LEU A 144 4.15 2.39 18.31
C LEU A 144 5.01 2.24 17.05
N LYS A 145 5.40 1.00 16.76
CA LYS A 145 6.18 0.62 15.58
C LYS A 145 5.27 -0.05 14.55
N PHE A 146 5.42 0.33 13.30
CA PHE A 146 4.82 -0.33 12.14
C PHE A 146 5.93 -0.90 11.26
N SER A 147 5.79 -2.15 10.86
CA SER A 147 6.71 -2.82 9.93
C SER A 147 5.94 -3.29 8.70
N LEU A 148 6.49 -2.98 7.53
CA LEU A 148 5.98 -3.38 6.22
C LEU A 148 7.09 -4.12 5.49
N HIS A 149 6.78 -5.30 4.96
CA HIS A 149 7.60 -6.02 4.00
C HIS A 149 6.69 -6.56 2.92
N GLU A 150 7.06 -6.34 1.66
CA GLU A 150 6.28 -6.76 0.51
C GLU A 150 7.15 -7.39 -0.54
N LYS A 151 6.57 -8.38 -1.22
CA LYS A 151 7.18 -9.07 -2.35
C LYS A 151 6.15 -9.17 -3.47
N PHE A 152 6.56 -8.79 -4.68
CA PHE A 152 5.69 -8.70 -5.84
C PHE A 152 6.26 -9.49 -7.00
N THR A 153 5.38 -10.16 -7.71
CA THR A 153 5.59 -10.75 -9.03
C THR A 153 4.45 -10.32 -9.94
N GLU A 154 4.45 -10.77 -11.19
CA GLU A 154 3.34 -10.48 -12.12
C GLU A 154 1.96 -10.91 -11.60
N ASN A 155 1.91 -12.05 -10.89
CA ASN A 155 0.66 -12.71 -10.53
C ASN A 155 0.30 -12.62 -9.05
N GLN A 156 1.24 -12.17 -8.21
CA GLN A 156 1.13 -12.30 -6.76
C GLN A 156 1.79 -11.13 -6.04
N LEU A 157 1.10 -10.65 -5.02
CA LEU A 157 1.58 -9.70 -4.02
C LEU A 157 1.54 -10.38 -2.65
N GLU A 158 2.69 -10.46 -1.99
CA GLU A 158 2.83 -10.95 -0.61
C GLU A 158 3.05 -9.74 0.30
N VAL A 159 2.17 -9.54 1.28
CA VAL A 159 2.27 -8.42 2.24
C VAL A 159 2.40 -8.98 3.65
N SER A 160 3.50 -8.59 4.30
CA SER A 160 3.74 -8.80 5.73
C SER A 160 3.71 -7.45 6.41
N GLU A 161 2.62 -7.19 7.12
CA GLU A 161 2.44 -5.99 7.94
C GLU A 161 2.29 -6.35 9.41
N SER A 162 2.85 -5.54 10.29
CA SER A 162 2.65 -5.70 11.73
C SER A 162 2.71 -4.36 12.46
N MET A 163 1.96 -4.28 13.56
CA MET A 163 2.09 -3.19 14.53
C MET A 163 2.53 -3.75 15.86
N GLU A 164 3.46 -3.06 16.50
CA GLU A 164 3.94 -3.36 17.85
C GLU A 164 3.74 -2.15 18.75
N VAL A 165 3.20 -2.38 19.95
CA VAL A 165 3.11 -1.40 21.03
C VAL A 165 4.02 -1.84 22.16
N ASN A 166 4.99 -1.02 22.55
CA ASN A 166 6.01 -1.36 23.55
C ASN A 166 6.72 -2.69 23.24
N GLY A 167 7.03 -2.95 21.97
CA GLY A 167 7.68 -4.18 21.51
C GLY A 167 6.78 -5.43 21.49
N LYS A 168 5.49 -5.31 21.82
CA LYS A 168 4.52 -6.40 21.74
C LYS A 168 3.65 -6.23 20.50
N ARG A 169 3.61 -7.26 19.63
CA ARG A 169 2.77 -7.28 18.43
C ARG A 169 1.28 -7.21 18.81
N THR A 170 0.59 -6.17 18.31
CA THR A 170 -0.84 -5.93 18.51
C THR A 170 -1.65 -6.15 17.23
N PHE A 171 -0.99 -6.15 16.07
CA PHE A 171 -1.59 -6.44 14.77
C PHE A 171 -0.54 -7.08 13.86
N GLY A 172 -1.00 -7.84 12.85
CA GLY A 172 -0.17 -8.56 11.91
C GLY A 172 -0.40 -10.06 11.98
N TYR A 173 0.03 -10.75 10.93
CA TYR A 173 -0.12 -12.19 10.76
C TYR A 173 1.26 -12.86 10.80
N ASP A 174 1.29 -14.13 11.20
CA ASP A 174 2.55 -14.90 11.23
C ASP A 174 3.05 -15.20 9.82
N GLU A 175 2.13 -15.42 8.90
CA GLU A 175 2.41 -15.64 7.48
C GLU A 175 1.97 -14.42 6.66
N PRO A 176 2.66 -14.10 5.56
CA PRO A 176 2.26 -13.02 4.66
C PRO A 176 0.85 -13.26 4.11
N ILE A 177 0.10 -12.18 3.95
CA ILE A 177 -1.14 -12.25 3.17
C ILE A 177 -0.76 -12.33 1.70
N ILE A 178 -1.28 -13.37 1.03
CA ILE A 178 -1.00 -13.63 -0.39
C ILE A 178 -2.18 -13.12 -1.21
N TYR A 179 -1.97 -11.99 -1.86
CA TYR A 179 -2.91 -11.37 -2.78
C TYR A 179 -2.68 -11.84 -4.21
N LYS A 180 -3.75 -12.20 -4.90
CA LYS A 180 -3.77 -12.50 -6.33
C LYS A 180 -4.57 -11.44 -7.06
N ARG A 181 -4.12 -11.12 -8.27
CA ARG A 181 -4.82 -10.18 -9.15
C ARG A 181 -6.18 -10.74 -9.56
N ILE A 182 -7.22 -9.94 -9.39
CA ILE A 182 -8.58 -10.22 -9.84
C ILE A 182 -8.68 -9.78 -11.30
N LYS A 183 -9.09 -10.70 -12.18
CA LYS A 183 -9.36 -10.40 -13.59
C LYS A 183 -10.73 -9.75 -13.77
#